data_AF-A0A938N088-F1
#
_entry.id   AF-A0A938N088-F1
#
_cell.length_a   1.000
_cell.length_b   1.000
_cell.length_c   1.000
_cell.angle_alpha   90.00
_cell.angle_beta   90.00
_cell.angle_gamma   90.00
#
_symmetry.space_group_name_H-M   'P 1'
#
loop_
_entity.id
_entity.type
_entity.pdbx_description
1 polymer ?
#
loop_
_entity_poly.entity_id
_entity_poly.type
_entity_poly.pdbx_seq_one_letter_code
_entity_poly.pdbx_strand_id
1 'polypeptide(L)'
;MPRITINGVQADFTPGQTILQVANALAARGERTEIPQYCYHDGLSIVASCRICLGEAWAPNREGKLEAYMGGRLVPTCQTGAVDGMVVYTDSPKAIANQKAVMEYLLINHPLDCPVCDQSGECLLQDYSYEYGRGVSRFEEAKVKQPKKDVGPRVYLYSDRCIMCTRCVRFTREVTGTAELMVQGRGNKEEIDVFPGLGIANELSGNVIDLCPVGALLDKDFLFQQRVWFLRRAPSIDPLTASGDNIWIHHNEGRIYRVKPRTNMDVNTWWITDEVRYGWRFVHSKARLRSPMRRQFGALIECDWPRAVQECVAKLRAAAAAGSRVALLVSPMLACEEAFLLARAVRAIDPGAILGVGPIPVVGEDRTFKNNTVSPGTTATLAPLAGARRAFTVCAEKCPNARGVRRVLETFGGALDSKAFLEALGRGRGRSDVAGVVLTGNFPSPWCTGELVASLGGKFVVVVDTLESPLLDEADVVLPSSTWAEKSGTFVNHRGLPQAFERAIEPIEGTRPEGQIALDLEAELATERSAPGGVAAIDPVLSLIAVPPLRYDAAAARAQMAAASPGLADLVREGAPPHLAVRGEPDMAVVEL
;
A
#
# COMPACT_ATOMS: atom_id res chain seq x y z
N MET A 1 7.66 -8.03 35.46
CA MET A 1 6.50 -8.25 34.57
C MET A 1 5.93 -9.63 34.87
N PRO A 2 4.61 -9.83 34.75
CA PRO A 2 4.03 -11.15 34.92
C PRO A 2 4.49 -12.07 33.78
N ARG A 3 4.64 -13.36 34.08
CA ARG A 3 5.15 -14.38 33.17
C ARG A 3 4.13 -15.47 32.90
N ILE A 4 4.13 -15.98 31.68
CA ILE A 4 3.34 -17.14 31.23
C ILE A 4 4.27 -18.11 30.51
N THR A 5 3.98 -19.42 30.59
CA THR A 5 4.69 -20.46 29.84
C THR A 5 3.74 -21.07 28.82
N ILE A 6 4.10 -21.07 27.53
CA ILE A 6 3.28 -21.64 26.44
C ILE A 6 4.13 -22.68 25.71
N ASN A 7 3.69 -23.94 25.69
CA ASN A 7 4.43 -25.08 25.12
C ASN A 7 5.90 -25.14 25.62
N GLY A 8 6.13 -24.80 26.89
CA GLY A 8 7.47 -24.76 27.50
C GLY A 8 8.26 -23.47 27.28
N VAL A 9 7.79 -22.56 26.41
CA VAL A 9 8.44 -21.26 26.16
C VAL A 9 7.93 -20.24 27.18
N GLN A 10 8.83 -19.65 27.96
CA GLN A 10 8.49 -18.59 28.90
C GLN A 10 8.44 -17.22 28.22
N ALA A 11 7.43 -16.43 28.58
CA ALA A 11 7.24 -15.10 28.03
C ALA A 11 6.71 -14.12 29.07
N ASP A 12 7.23 -12.89 29.03
CA ASP A 12 6.63 -11.77 29.73
C ASP A 12 5.39 -11.28 28.96
N PHE A 13 4.35 -10.87 29.68
CA PHE A 13 3.15 -10.30 29.06
C PHE A 13 2.69 -9.02 29.77
N THR A 14 1.89 -8.22 29.05
CA THR A 14 1.21 -7.05 29.62
C THR A 14 -0.14 -7.47 30.21
N PRO A 15 -0.44 -7.10 31.48
CA PRO A 15 -1.75 -7.36 32.07
C PRO A 15 -2.91 -6.96 31.15
N GLY A 16 -3.87 -7.85 30.94
CA GLY A 16 -4.99 -7.68 30.01
C GLY A 16 -4.83 -8.39 28.66
N GLN A 17 -3.63 -8.86 28.31
CA GLN A 17 -3.45 -9.72 27.13
C GLN A 17 -4.10 -11.10 27.33
N THR A 18 -4.63 -11.65 26.23
CA THR A 18 -5.10 -13.04 26.18
C THR A 18 -3.94 -14.00 25.95
N ILE A 19 -4.15 -15.29 26.25
CA ILE A 19 -3.16 -16.34 25.98
C ILE A 19 -2.76 -16.32 24.49
N LEU A 20 -3.75 -16.21 23.59
CA LEU A 20 -3.50 -16.19 22.14
C LEU A 20 -2.69 -14.97 21.68
N GLN A 21 -2.91 -13.80 22.29
CA GLN A 21 -2.13 -12.61 21.95
C GLN A 21 -0.66 -12.76 22.32
N VAL A 22 -0.38 -13.36 23.48
CA VAL A 22 1.00 -13.66 23.88
C VAL A 22 1.61 -14.69 22.93
N ALA A 23 0.87 -15.75 22.60
CA ALA A 23 1.29 -16.77 21.65
C ALA A 23 1.59 -16.20 20.26
N ASN A 24 0.72 -15.34 19.71
CA ASN A 24 0.94 -14.67 18.42
C ASN A 24 2.20 -13.78 18.45
N ALA A 25 2.45 -13.07 19.55
CA ALA A 25 3.64 -12.24 19.71
C ALA A 25 4.94 -13.06 19.78
N LEU A 26 4.88 -14.27 20.35
CA LEU A 26 6.00 -15.21 20.37
C LEU A 26 6.22 -15.86 19.00
N ALA A 27 5.15 -16.32 18.34
CA ALA A 27 5.21 -16.88 17.00
C ALA A 27 5.79 -15.88 15.98
N ALA A 28 5.45 -14.59 16.10
CA ALA A 28 6.02 -13.52 15.28
C ALA A 28 7.55 -13.35 15.47
N ARG A 29 8.12 -13.84 16.57
CA ARG A 29 9.58 -13.88 16.83
C ARG A 29 10.24 -15.19 16.40
N GLY A 30 9.48 -16.11 15.80
CA GLY A 30 9.96 -17.41 15.33
C GLY A 30 9.83 -18.56 16.35
N GLU A 31 9.22 -18.32 17.51
CA GLU A 31 9.02 -19.35 18.53
C GLU A 31 7.90 -20.33 18.15
N ARG A 32 8.03 -21.59 18.55
CA ARG A 32 7.05 -22.66 18.26
C ARG A 32 5.82 -22.60 19.16
N THR A 33 5.07 -21.52 19.05
CA THR A 33 3.89 -21.22 19.88
C THR A 33 2.67 -20.86 19.05
N GLU A 34 2.66 -21.21 17.76
CA GLU A 34 1.55 -20.94 16.87
C GLU A 34 0.27 -21.68 17.30
N ILE A 35 -0.83 -20.95 17.39
CA ILE A 35 -2.15 -21.46 17.75
C ILE A 35 -3.10 -21.20 16.58
N PRO A 36 -3.77 -22.23 16.04
CA PRO A 36 -4.69 -22.05 14.92
C PRO A 36 -5.87 -21.15 15.31
N GLN A 37 -6.27 -20.26 14.41
CA GLN A 37 -7.28 -19.24 14.68
C GLN A 37 -8.08 -18.81 13.44
N TYR A 38 -9.42 -18.92 13.50
CA TYR A 38 -10.31 -18.43 12.43
C TYR A 38 -11.16 -17.22 12.81
N CYS A 39 -11.79 -17.19 13.98
CA CYS A 39 -12.67 -16.07 14.34
C CYS A 39 -11.89 -14.91 14.96
N TYR A 40 -10.74 -15.16 15.60
CA TYR A 40 -9.92 -14.11 16.20
C TYR A 40 -9.32 -13.20 15.12
N HIS A 41 -9.31 -11.89 15.36
CA HIS A 41 -8.54 -10.91 14.60
C HIS A 41 -8.25 -9.75 15.55
N ASP A 42 -7.03 -9.22 15.55
CA ASP A 42 -6.63 -8.18 16.51
C ASP A 42 -7.50 -6.92 16.45
N GLY A 43 -7.94 -6.53 15.25
CA GLY A 43 -8.79 -5.37 15.02
C GLY A 43 -10.29 -5.57 15.25
N LEU A 44 -10.76 -6.70 15.79
CA LEU A 44 -12.18 -7.01 15.99
C LEU A 44 -12.48 -7.55 17.40
N SER A 45 -13.74 -7.49 17.83
CA SER A 45 -14.19 -8.06 19.11
C SER A 45 -13.98 -9.58 19.20
N ILE A 46 -13.79 -10.12 20.40
CA ILE A 46 -13.49 -11.54 20.61
C ILE A 46 -14.79 -12.34 20.84
N VAL A 47 -15.02 -13.38 20.03
CA VAL A 47 -16.26 -14.20 20.07
C VAL A 47 -16.04 -15.67 20.45
N ALA A 48 -14.81 -16.18 20.32
CA ALA A 48 -14.46 -17.58 20.56
C ALA A 48 -15.36 -18.63 19.87
N SER A 49 -15.99 -18.31 18.72
CA SER A 49 -16.99 -19.17 18.08
C SER A 49 -16.40 -20.38 17.34
N CYS A 50 -15.21 -20.24 16.73
CA CYS A 50 -14.62 -21.31 15.92
C CYS A 50 -14.01 -22.47 16.71
N ARG A 51 -13.70 -22.28 18.00
CA ARG A 51 -13.15 -23.29 18.93
C ARG A 51 -11.88 -24.05 18.49
N ILE A 52 -11.20 -23.63 17.43
CA ILE A 52 -9.95 -24.31 17.00
C ILE A 52 -8.77 -24.00 17.93
N CYS A 53 -8.77 -22.83 18.58
CA CYS A 53 -7.72 -22.34 19.47
C CYS A 53 -7.80 -22.88 20.91
N LEU A 54 -8.58 -23.93 21.20
CA LEU A 54 -8.73 -24.43 22.57
C LEU A 54 -7.40 -25.05 23.07
N GLY A 55 -6.96 -24.65 24.26
CA GLY A 55 -5.73 -25.14 24.89
C GLY A 55 -5.95 -25.61 26.32
N GLU A 56 -5.03 -26.42 26.82
CA GLU A 56 -5.02 -26.89 28.20
C GLU A 56 -4.22 -25.91 29.05
N ALA A 57 -4.84 -25.32 30.08
CA ALA A 57 -4.22 -24.30 30.91
C ALA A 57 -4.14 -24.76 32.37
N TRP A 58 -3.06 -24.36 33.03
CA TRP A 58 -2.77 -24.58 34.44
C TRP A 58 -2.40 -23.23 35.05
N ALA A 59 -2.97 -22.88 36.19
CA ALA A 59 -2.71 -21.60 36.85
C ALA A 59 -2.31 -21.82 38.31
N PRO A 60 -1.48 -20.94 38.90
CA PRO A 60 -1.18 -21.01 40.32
C PRO A 60 -2.43 -20.73 41.15
N ASN A 61 -2.68 -21.56 42.16
CA ASN A 61 -3.68 -21.30 43.18
C ASN A 61 -3.17 -20.23 44.19
N ARG A 62 -3.96 -19.93 45.23
CA ARG A 62 -3.58 -18.95 46.28
C ARG A 62 -2.29 -19.33 47.04
N GLU A 63 -1.92 -20.60 47.03
CA GLU A 63 -0.73 -21.16 47.69
C GLU A 63 0.46 -21.28 46.71
N GLY A 64 0.31 -20.81 45.46
CA GLY A 64 1.34 -20.85 44.42
C GLY A 64 1.50 -22.20 43.73
N LYS A 65 0.66 -23.20 44.03
CA LYS A 65 0.69 -24.51 43.39
C LYS A 65 -0.08 -24.49 42.08
N LEU A 66 0.50 -25.03 41.00
CA LEU A 66 -0.18 -25.17 39.71
C LEU A 66 -1.35 -26.16 39.83
N GLU A 67 -2.54 -25.69 39.46
CA GLU A 67 -3.75 -26.50 39.34
C GLU A 67 -4.40 -26.35 37.98
N ALA A 68 -5.18 -27.35 37.58
CA ALA A 68 -5.83 -27.36 36.28
C ALA A 68 -6.85 -26.23 36.20
N TYR A 69 -6.63 -25.29 35.28
CA TYR A 69 -7.49 -24.13 35.11
C TYR A 69 -8.88 -24.58 34.65
N MET A 70 -9.94 -23.96 35.21
CA MET A 70 -11.34 -24.25 34.87
C MET A 70 -11.74 -25.75 34.98
N GLY A 71 -11.10 -26.48 35.92
CA GLY A 71 -11.36 -27.90 36.16
C GLY A 71 -10.76 -28.83 35.11
N GLY A 72 -9.68 -28.41 34.44
CA GLY A 72 -8.98 -29.23 33.44
C GLY A 72 -9.71 -29.37 32.10
N ARG A 73 -10.72 -28.51 31.86
CA ARG A 73 -11.36 -28.34 30.55
C ARG A 73 -10.45 -27.50 29.66
N LEU A 74 -10.50 -27.77 28.36
CA LEU A 74 -9.82 -26.91 27.39
C LEU A 74 -10.49 -25.52 27.37
N VAL A 75 -9.67 -24.48 27.36
CA VAL A 75 -10.13 -23.09 27.39
C VAL A 75 -9.84 -22.39 26.06
N PRO A 76 -10.72 -21.48 25.61
CA PRO A 76 -10.46 -20.67 24.42
C PRO A 76 -9.34 -19.67 24.68
N THR A 77 -8.15 -19.96 24.16
CA THR A 77 -6.96 -19.11 24.33
C THR A 77 -7.17 -17.69 23.81
N CYS A 78 -8.04 -17.52 22.80
CA CYS A 78 -8.41 -16.20 22.27
C CYS A 78 -9.18 -15.32 23.26
N GLN A 79 -9.86 -15.88 24.26
CA GLN A 79 -10.71 -15.13 25.20
C GLN A 79 -10.16 -15.19 26.63
N THR A 80 -9.46 -16.27 26.99
CA THR A 80 -8.86 -16.43 28.31
C THR A 80 -7.69 -15.46 28.48
N GLY A 81 -7.78 -14.59 29.48
CA GLY A 81 -6.71 -13.67 29.88
C GLY A 81 -5.49 -14.45 30.42
N ALA A 82 -4.30 -13.98 30.08
CA ALA A 82 -3.07 -14.51 30.66
C ALA A 82 -2.97 -14.11 32.14
N VAL A 83 -2.53 -15.07 32.97
CA VAL A 83 -2.33 -14.89 34.42
C VAL A 83 -0.87 -15.18 34.75
N ASP A 84 -0.32 -14.47 35.73
CA ASP A 84 1.06 -14.69 36.17
C ASP A 84 1.27 -16.12 36.66
N GLY A 85 2.36 -16.75 36.23
CA GLY A 85 2.70 -18.14 36.50
C GLY A 85 1.84 -19.17 35.75
N MET A 86 0.96 -18.76 34.83
CA MET A 86 0.14 -19.68 34.05
C MET A 86 1.01 -20.52 33.10
N VAL A 87 0.66 -21.80 32.94
CA VAL A 87 1.29 -22.74 32.02
C VAL A 87 0.22 -23.26 31.06
N VAL A 88 0.47 -23.15 29.75
CA VAL A 88 -0.47 -23.50 28.69
C VAL A 88 0.17 -24.50 27.74
N TYR A 89 -0.58 -25.57 27.43
CA TYR A 89 -0.24 -26.57 26.44
C TYR A 89 -1.27 -26.53 25.31
N THR A 90 -0.79 -26.30 24.09
CA THR A 90 -1.62 -26.24 22.87
C THR A 90 -1.39 -27.46 21.97
N ASP A 91 -0.43 -28.29 22.35
CA ASP A 91 0.00 -29.55 21.74
C ASP A 91 -0.31 -30.77 22.65
N SER A 92 -1.08 -30.58 23.73
CA SER A 92 -1.50 -31.71 24.57
C SER A 92 -2.41 -32.67 23.79
N PRO A 93 -2.46 -33.98 24.16
CA PRO A 93 -3.33 -34.93 23.48
C PRO A 93 -4.80 -34.49 23.40
N LYS A 94 -5.29 -33.77 24.42
CA LYS A 94 -6.64 -33.20 24.43
C LYS A 94 -6.77 -32.04 23.43
N ALA A 95 -5.80 -31.13 23.39
CA ALA A 95 -5.81 -29.99 22.46
C ALA A 95 -5.75 -30.46 21.00
N ILE A 96 -4.86 -31.41 20.68
CA ILE A 96 -4.75 -32.01 19.33
C ILE A 96 -6.04 -32.75 18.95
N ALA A 97 -6.64 -33.51 19.88
CA ALA A 97 -7.91 -34.17 19.61
C ALA A 97 -9.03 -33.16 19.31
N ASN A 98 -9.07 -32.03 20.02
CA ASN A 98 -10.02 -30.95 19.74
C ASN A 98 -9.77 -30.29 18.37
N GLN A 99 -8.52 -29.97 18.03
CA GLN A 99 -8.16 -29.39 16.73
C GLN A 99 -8.66 -30.28 15.58
N LYS A 100 -8.38 -31.59 15.64
CA LYS A 100 -8.85 -32.56 14.66
C LYS A 100 -10.37 -32.64 14.57
N ALA A 101 -11.06 -32.58 15.72
CA ALA A 101 -12.52 -32.61 15.76
C ALA A 101 -13.14 -31.34 15.16
N VAL A 102 -12.61 -30.16 15.52
CA VAL A 102 -13.06 -28.87 14.97
C VAL A 102 -12.83 -28.81 13.47
N MET A 103 -11.65 -29.22 12.98
CA MET A 103 -11.37 -29.29 11.55
C MET A 103 -12.35 -30.20 10.82
N GLU A 104 -12.67 -31.36 11.40
CA GLU A 104 -13.68 -32.25 10.85
C GLU A 104 -15.05 -31.55 10.76
N TYR A 105 -15.52 -30.90 11.82
CA TYR A 105 -16.80 -30.16 11.80
C TYR A 105 -16.83 -29.03 10.77
N LEU A 106 -15.74 -28.28 10.61
CA LEU A 106 -15.65 -27.21 9.62
C LEU A 106 -15.69 -27.74 8.19
N LEU A 107 -15.14 -28.94 7.94
CA LEU A 107 -15.06 -29.55 6.62
C LEU A 107 -16.31 -30.39 6.25
N ILE A 108 -17.20 -30.70 7.21
CA ILE A 108 -18.42 -31.49 6.96
C ILE A 108 -19.24 -30.90 5.80
N ASN A 109 -19.59 -29.62 5.86
CA ASN A 109 -20.38 -28.96 4.82
C ASN A 109 -19.56 -28.10 3.85
N HIS A 110 -18.24 -27.94 4.07
CA HIS A 110 -17.39 -27.18 3.16
C HIS A 110 -17.29 -27.89 1.79
N PRO A 111 -17.43 -27.16 0.66
CA PRO A 111 -17.45 -27.75 -0.68
C PRO A 111 -16.05 -28.17 -1.12
N LEU A 112 -15.99 -29.11 -2.07
CA LEU A 112 -14.75 -29.58 -2.70
C LEU A 112 -14.32 -28.67 -3.84
N ASP A 113 -14.20 -27.38 -3.53
CA ASP A 113 -14.03 -26.31 -4.51
C ASP A 113 -12.57 -25.84 -4.65
N CYS A 114 -11.62 -26.42 -3.92
CA CYS A 114 -10.22 -25.96 -3.90
C CYS A 114 -9.62 -25.71 -5.29
N PRO A 115 -9.84 -26.54 -6.33
CA PRO A 115 -9.28 -26.27 -7.67
C PRO A 115 -9.80 -24.98 -8.32
N VAL A 116 -11.05 -24.61 -8.03
CA VAL A 116 -11.73 -23.43 -8.60
C VAL A 116 -11.78 -22.25 -7.64
N CYS A 117 -11.48 -22.46 -6.36
CA CYS A 117 -11.46 -21.43 -5.34
C CYS A 117 -10.24 -20.51 -5.53
N ASP A 118 -10.49 -19.21 -5.48
CA ASP A 118 -9.46 -18.18 -5.72
C ASP A 118 -8.56 -17.95 -4.49
N GLN A 119 -9.06 -18.31 -3.29
CA GLN A 119 -8.30 -18.28 -2.05
C GLN A 119 -7.29 -19.43 -1.94
N SER A 120 -7.37 -20.46 -2.80
CA SER A 120 -6.47 -21.60 -2.74
C SER A 120 -5.01 -21.17 -2.88
N GLY A 121 -4.15 -21.67 -2.00
CA GLY A 121 -2.75 -21.22 -1.86
C GLY A 121 -2.54 -20.06 -0.88
N GLU A 122 -3.61 -19.40 -0.42
CA GLU A 122 -3.58 -18.45 0.72
C GLU A 122 -4.79 -18.66 1.65
N CYS A 123 -5.29 -19.91 1.73
CA CYS A 123 -6.48 -20.28 2.48
C CYS A 123 -6.08 -20.90 3.82
N LEU A 124 -6.37 -20.20 4.92
CA LEU A 124 -6.08 -20.72 6.27
C LEU A 124 -6.83 -22.02 6.58
N LEU A 125 -7.97 -22.28 5.92
CA LEU A 125 -8.67 -23.57 6.07
C LEU A 125 -7.90 -24.71 5.42
N GLN A 126 -7.25 -24.46 4.28
CA GLN A 126 -6.39 -25.43 3.63
C GLN A 126 -5.15 -25.72 4.49
N ASP A 127 -4.46 -24.67 4.91
CA ASP A 127 -3.21 -24.78 5.67
C ASP A 127 -3.45 -25.50 7.01
N TYR A 128 -4.46 -25.08 7.78
CA TYR A 128 -4.76 -25.73 9.06
C TYR A 128 -5.41 -27.10 8.89
N SER A 129 -6.08 -27.40 7.78
CA SER A 129 -6.52 -28.78 7.51
C SER A 129 -5.32 -29.70 7.30
N TYR A 130 -4.27 -29.22 6.65
CA TYR A 130 -3.05 -29.98 6.45
C TYR A 130 -2.29 -30.18 7.78
N GLU A 131 -2.13 -29.11 8.56
CA GLU A 131 -1.33 -29.13 9.80
C GLU A 131 -2.05 -29.78 10.99
N TYR A 132 -3.34 -29.47 11.18
CA TYR A 132 -4.10 -29.82 12.39
C TYR A 132 -5.27 -30.77 12.13
N GLY A 133 -5.58 -31.06 10.86
CA GLY A 133 -6.70 -31.91 10.44
C GLY A 133 -6.40 -33.40 10.43
N ARG A 134 -7.29 -34.16 9.77
CA ARG A 134 -7.12 -35.58 9.45
C ARG A 134 -6.86 -35.71 7.94
N GLY A 135 -6.06 -36.68 7.54
CA GLY A 135 -5.83 -36.97 6.11
C GLY A 135 -7.02 -37.60 5.37
N VAL A 136 -8.06 -38.03 6.08
CA VAL A 136 -9.25 -38.67 5.50
C VAL A 136 -10.53 -38.11 6.14
N SER A 137 -11.57 -37.93 5.32
CA SER A 137 -12.93 -37.62 5.77
C SER A 137 -13.67 -38.90 6.14
N ARG A 138 -14.52 -38.83 7.17
CA ARG A 138 -15.49 -39.89 7.52
C ARG A 138 -16.92 -39.53 7.13
N PHE A 139 -17.13 -38.32 6.61
CA PHE A 139 -18.45 -37.83 6.23
C PHE A 139 -18.80 -38.31 4.82
N GLU A 140 -19.83 -39.15 4.72
CA GLU A 140 -20.30 -39.78 3.47
C GLU A 140 -21.66 -39.25 3.01
N GLU A 141 -22.27 -38.35 3.78
CA GLU A 141 -23.60 -37.81 3.52
C GLU A 141 -23.58 -36.64 2.53
N ALA A 142 -24.77 -36.24 2.08
CA ALA A 142 -24.93 -35.06 1.23
C ALA A 142 -24.58 -33.77 2.00
N LYS A 143 -23.63 -33.00 1.46
CA LYS A 143 -23.26 -31.66 1.98
C LYS A 143 -24.39 -30.65 1.73
N VAL A 144 -24.59 -29.75 2.68
CA VAL A 144 -25.46 -28.58 2.49
C VAL A 144 -24.87 -27.66 1.42
N LYS A 145 -25.68 -27.25 0.46
CA LYS A 145 -25.30 -26.28 -0.58
C LYS A 145 -26.09 -25.00 -0.40
N GLN A 146 -25.42 -23.87 -0.50
CA GLN A 146 -26.02 -22.54 -0.46
C GLN A 146 -25.74 -21.81 -1.78
N PRO A 147 -26.68 -21.00 -2.27
CA PRO A 147 -26.47 -20.26 -3.51
C PRO A 147 -25.37 -19.21 -3.32
N LYS A 148 -24.65 -18.96 -4.41
CA LYS A 148 -23.74 -17.82 -4.51
C LYS A 148 -24.56 -16.54 -4.58
N LYS A 149 -24.11 -15.47 -3.92
CA LYS A 149 -24.84 -14.22 -3.81
C LYS A 149 -23.94 -13.06 -4.24
N ASP A 150 -24.50 -12.19 -5.07
CA ASP A 150 -23.91 -10.89 -5.29
C ASP A 150 -24.32 -9.96 -4.14
N VAL A 151 -23.36 -9.61 -3.29
CA VAL A 151 -23.64 -8.87 -2.05
C VAL A 151 -23.25 -7.40 -2.15
N GLY A 152 -22.68 -6.93 -3.26
CA GLY A 152 -22.24 -5.53 -3.40
C GLY A 152 -21.38 -5.30 -4.65
N PRO A 153 -21.02 -4.05 -4.98
CA PRO A 153 -20.30 -3.72 -6.21
C PRO A 153 -18.94 -4.42 -6.35
N ARG A 154 -18.27 -4.74 -5.24
CA ARG A 154 -16.91 -5.30 -5.21
C ARG A 154 -16.82 -6.73 -4.69
N VAL A 155 -17.78 -7.16 -3.88
CA VAL A 155 -17.69 -8.41 -3.13
C VAL A 155 -18.70 -9.42 -3.67
N TYR A 156 -18.23 -10.64 -3.92
CA TYR A 156 -19.07 -11.76 -4.31
C TYR A 156 -18.99 -12.86 -3.23
N LEU A 157 -20.15 -13.35 -2.79
CA LEU A 157 -20.27 -14.29 -1.69
C LEU A 157 -20.53 -15.72 -2.19
N TYR A 158 -19.59 -16.61 -1.94
CA TYR A 158 -19.75 -18.06 -2.02
C TYR A 158 -20.15 -18.58 -0.62
N SER A 159 -21.46 -18.58 -0.33
CA SER A 159 -21.97 -18.89 1.00
C SER A 159 -21.61 -20.30 1.48
N ASP A 160 -21.57 -21.28 0.58
CA ASP A 160 -21.19 -22.66 0.86
C ASP A 160 -19.75 -22.82 1.37
N ARG A 161 -18.85 -21.90 1.03
CA ARG A 161 -17.46 -21.89 1.52
C ARG A 161 -17.30 -21.26 2.90
N CYS A 162 -18.33 -20.58 3.42
CA CYS A 162 -18.24 -19.86 4.68
C CYS A 162 -18.16 -20.82 5.88
N ILE A 163 -17.26 -20.53 6.82
CA ILE A 163 -17.09 -21.29 8.06
C ILE A 163 -17.70 -20.60 9.29
N MET A 164 -18.57 -19.61 9.07
CA MET A 164 -19.30 -18.87 10.13
C MET A 164 -18.40 -18.27 11.23
N CYS A 165 -17.20 -17.80 10.85
CA CYS A 165 -16.27 -17.15 11.78
C CYS A 165 -16.75 -15.74 12.22
N THR A 166 -17.73 -15.16 11.52
CA THR A 166 -18.35 -13.84 11.75
C THR A 166 -17.40 -12.63 11.73
N ARG A 167 -16.17 -12.77 11.19
CA ARG A 167 -15.24 -11.64 11.06
C ARG A 167 -15.84 -10.50 10.23
N CYS A 168 -16.46 -10.83 9.09
CA CYS A 168 -17.07 -9.86 8.19
C CYS A 168 -18.23 -9.08 8.83
N VAL A 169 -19.13 -9.76 9.54
CA VAL A 169 -20.27 -9.15 10.26
C VAL A 169 -19.78 -8.21 11.36
N ARG A 170 -18.77 -8.64 12.14
CA ARG A 170 -18.16 -7.79 13.17
C ARG A 170 -17.47 -6.58 12.56
N PHE A 171 -16.72 -6.75 11.49
CA PHE A 171 -16.10 -5.64 10.78
C PHE A 171 -17.12 -4.60 10.33
N THR A 172 -18.21 -5.02 9.68
CA THR A 172 -19.24 -4.08 9.22
C THR A 172 -19.96 -3.37 10.37
N ARG A 173 -20.05 -3.99 11.55
CA ARG A 173 -20.70 -3.38 12.72
C ARG A 173 -19.78 -2.49 13.54
N GLU A 174 -18.54 -2.92 13.73
CA GLU A 174 -17.61 -2.35 14.71
C GLU A 174 -16.64 -1.35 14.10
N VAL A 175 -16.23 -1.56 12.85
CA VAL A 175 -15.24 -0.74 12.15
C VAL A 175 -15.92 0.24 11.19
N THR A 176 -16.69 -0.27 10.23
CA THR A 176 -17.38 0.60 9.25
C THR A 176 -18.62 1.26 9.83
N GLY A 177 -19.24 0.64 10.85
CA GLY A 177 -20.45 1.15 11.50
C GLY A 177 -21.71 1.04 10.65
N THR A 178 -21.68 0.29 9.55
CA THR A 178 -22.77 0.20 8.56
C THR A 178 -23.69 -1.02 8.77
N ALA A 179 -23.18 -2.07 9.41
CA ALA A 179 -23.88 -3.30 9.75
C ALA A 179 -24.58 -4.01 8.56
N GLU A 180 -24.04 -3.86 7.35
CA GLU A 180 -24.63 -4.40 6.11
C GLU A 180 -24.65 -5.93 6.06
N LEU A 181 -23.64 -6.59 6.64
CA LEU A 181 -23.59 -8.05 6.73
C LEU A 181 -24.22 -8.55 8.03
N MET A 182 -25.00 -9.62 7.92
CA MET A 182 -25.68 -10.28 9.04
C MET A 182 -25.56 -11.80 8.98
N VAL A 183 -25.87 -12.44 10.11
CA VAL A 183 -26.12 -13.88 10.18
C VAL A 183 -27.63 -14.09 10.02
N GLN A 184 -28.04 -14.83 8.99
CA GLN A 184 -29.42 -15.23 8.75
C GLN A 184 -29.61 -16.69 9.16
N GLY A 185 -30.76 -17.02 9.73
CA GLY A 185 -31.09 -18.39 10.13
C GLY A 185 -30.53 -18.79 11.49
N ARG A 186 -30.47 -20.11 11.75
CA ARG A 186 -30.00 -20.70 13.01
C ARG A 186 -29.52 -22.14 12.79
N GLY A 187 -28.51 -22.55 13.55
CA GLY A 187 -28.01 -23.92 13.53
C GLY A 187 -27.26 -24.22 12.23
N ASN A 188 -27.38 -25.43 11.69
CA ASN A 188 -26.67 -25.81 10.46
C ASN A 188 -27.22 -25.14 9.17
N LYS A 189 -28.28 -24.34 9.27
CA LYS A 189 -28.84 -23.54 8.16
C LYS A 189 -28.49 -22.06 8.28
N GLU A 190 -27.60 -21.69 9.21
CA GLU A 190 -27.13 -20.32 9.28
C GLU A 190 -26.28 -19.97 8.06
N GLU A 191 -26.37 -18.72 7.63
CA GLU A 191 -25.53 -18.19 6.56
C GLU A 191 -25.22 -16.72 6.78
N ILE A 192 -24.17 -16.25 6.13
CA ILE A 192 -23.91 -14.82 6.01
C ILE A 192 -24.74 -14.29 4.86
N ASP A 193 -25.41 -13.16 5.08
CA ASP A 193 -26.15 -12.48 4.02
C ASP A 193 -26.20 -10.96 4.26
N VAL A 194 -26.71 -10.24 3.27
CA VAL A 194 -27.12 -8.84 3.33
C VAL A 194 -28.64 -8.74 3.39
N PHE A 195 -29.17 -7.61 3.87
CA PHE A 195 -30.61 -7.37 3.74
C PHE A 195 -30.98 -7.19 2.25
N PRO A 196 -32.07 -7.79 1.74
CA PRO A 196 -32.42 -7.67 0.33
C PRO A 196 -32.49 -6.22 -0.14
N GLY A 197 -31.74 -5.90 -1.20
CA GLY A 197 -31.64 -4.54 -1.76
C GLY A 197 -30.64 -3.61 -1.07
N LEU A 198 -30.02 -4.04 0.04
CA LEU A 198 -29.01 -3.28 0.80
C LEU A 198 -27.68 -4.05 0.81
N GLY A 199 -26.99 -4.04 -0.33
CA GLY A 199 -25.67 -4.65 -0.46
C GLY A 199 -24.58 -3.91 0.33
N ILE A 200 -23.45 -4.58 0.55
CA ILE A 200 -22.25 -3.98 1.13
C ILE A 200 -21.65 -2.96 0.16
N ALA A 201 -21.85 -1.68 0.44
CA ALA A 201 -21.48 -0.56 -0.41
C ALA A 201 -20.96 0.61 0.43
N ASN A 202 -19.91 0.34 1.21
CA ASN A 202 -19.21 1.34 2.03
C ASN A 202 -17.75 1.50 1.57
N GLU A 203 -17.09 2.57 2.01
CA GLU A 203 -15.71 2.93 1.59
C GLU A 203 -14.64 1.91 1.98
N LEU A 204 -14.94 0.98 2.89
CA LEU A 204 -14.03 -0.05 3.39
C LEU A 204 -14.50 -1.47 3.05
N SER A 205 -15.45 -1.61 2.11
CA SER A 205 -16.13 -2.88 1.86
C SER A 205 -15.17 -3.98 1.45
N GLY A 206 -14.11 -3.66 0.69
CA GLY A 206 -13.12 -4.62 0.22
C GLY A 206 -12.29 -5.29 1.33
N ASN A 207 -12.20 -4.70 2.52
CA ASN A 207 -11.47 -5.31 3.63
C ASN A 207 -12.13 -6.60 4.15
N VAL A 208 -13.42 -6.84 3.87
CA VAL A 208 -14.07 -8.11 4.23
C VAL A 208 -13.50 -9.30 3.47
N ILE A 209 -12.92 -9.06 2.28
CA ILE A 209 -12.24 -10.07 1.47
C ILE A 209 -10.95 -10.50 2.17
N ASP A 210 -10.13 -9.55 2.60
CA ASP A 210 -8.87 -9.85 3.32
C ASP A 210 -9.12 -10.49 4.69
N LEU A 211 -10.22 -10.13 5.35
CA LEU A 211 -10.60 -10.69 6.64
C LEU A 211 -11.06 -12.15 6.57
N CYS A 212 -11.61 -12.56 5.43
CA CYS A 212 -12.19 -13.88 5.26
C CYS A 212 -11.06 -14.92 5.27
N PRO A 213 -11.03 -15.86 6.24
CA PRO A 213 -9.97 -16.87 6.29
C PRO A 213 -10.12 -17.97 5.21
N VAL A 214 -11.19 -17.89 4.41
CA VAL A 214 -11.62 -18.88 3.41
C VAL A 214 -12.11 -18.13 2.18
N GLY A 215 -12.25 -18.82 1.04
CA GLY A 215 -12.71 -18.20 -0.21
C GLY A 215 -14.22 -17.97 -0.30
N ALA A 216 -14.85 -17.49 0.78
CA ALA A 216 -16.28 -17.18 0.82
C ALA A 216 -16.57 -15.76 0.34
N LEU A 217 -15.85 -14.75 0.81
CA LEU A 217 -15.96 -13.36 0.35
C LEU A 217 -14.81 -13.08 -0.60
N LEU A 218 -15.12 -12.97 -1.90
CA LEU A 218 -14.11 -12.82 -2.95
C LEU A 218 -14.21 -11.47 -3.64
N ASP A 219 -13.07 -10.98 -4.09
CA ASP A 219 -12.96 -9.76 -4.90
C ASP A 219 -13.43 -10.06 -6.33
N LYS A 220 -14.48 -9.37 -6.79
CA LYS A 220 -14.97 -9.50 -8.16
C LYS A 220 -13.91 -9.15 -9.21
N ASP A 221 -13.00 -8.22 -8.90
CA ASP A 221 -11.97 -7.79 -9.84
C ASP A 221 -10.87 -8.83 -10.02
N PHE A 222 -10.55 -9.56 -8.96
CA PHE A 222 -9.45 -10.53 -8.94
C PHE A 222 -9.92 -11.96 -9.24
N LEU A 223 -11.21 -12.26 -9.03
CA LEU A 223 -11.81 -13.57 -9.23
C LEU A 223 -11.43 -14.16 -10.60
N PHE A 224 -10.75 -15.31 -10.57
CA PHE A 224 -10.31 -16.06 -11.76
C PHE A 224 -9.28 -15.35 -12.64
N GLN A 225 -8.63 -14.29 -12.16
CA GLN A 225 -7.61 -13.59 -12.94
C GLN A 225 -6.23 -14.24 -12.84
N GLN A 226 -5.83 -14.70 -11.65
CA GLN A 226 -4.48 -15.25 -11.40
C GLN A 226 -4.47 -16.13 -10.15
N ARG A 227 -3.58 -17.15 -10.10
CA ARG A 227 -3.35 -17.92 -8.87
C ARG A 227 -2.31 -17.25 -8.00
N VAL A 228 -2.52 -17.33 -6.69
CA VAL A 228 -1.75 -16.56 -5.71
C VAL A 228 -0.29 -16.94 -5.62
N TRP A 229 0.07 -18.20 -5.91
CA TRP A 229 1.47 -18.66 -5.95
C TRP A 229 2.29 -18.11 -7.12
N PHE A 230 1.65 -17.56 -8.16
CA PHE A 230 2.35 -16.84 -9.22
C PHE A 230 2.54 -15.35 -8.92
N LEU A 231 1.83 -14.82 -7.91
CA LEU A 231 1.93 -13.40 -7.56
C LEU A 231 3.19 -13.14 -6.75
N ARG A 232 3.97 -12.15 -7.21
CA ARG A 232 4.97 -11.47 -6.40
C ARG A 232 4.30 -10.32 -5.64
N ARG A 233 4.91 -9.94 -4.52
CA ARG A 233 4.45 -8.83 -3.68
C ARG A 233 5.56 -7.81 -3.52
N ALA A 234 5.23 -6.54 -3.70
CA ALA A 234 6.13 -5.41 -3.44
C ALA A 234 5.53 -4.50 -2.35
N PRO A 235 6.32 -4.09 -1.34
CA PRO A 235 5.85 -3.17 -0.32
C PRO A 235 5.71 -1.77 -0.91
N SER A 236 4.52 -1.19 -0.78
CA SER A 236 4.24 0.15 -1.29
C SER A 236 3.38 0.96 -0.32
N ILE A 237 3.02 2.17 -0.73
CA ILE A 237 2.23 3.15 0.03
C ILE A 237 1.09 3.64 -0.88
N ASP A 238 -0.02 4.03 -0.27
CA ASP A 238 -1.14 4.69 -0.93
C ASP A 238 -0.65 5.80 -1.88
N PRO A 239 -0.93 5.69 -3.19
CA PRO A 239 -0.53 6.68 -4.18
C PRO A 239 -1.59 7.77 -4.41
N LEU A 240 -2.76 7.66 -3.81
CA LEU A 240 -3.93 8.46 -4.12
C LEU A 240 -4.20 9.53 -3.08
N THR A 241 -4.07 9.20 -1.79
CA THR A 241 -4.51 10.08 -0.71
C THR A 241 -3.39 10.39 0.27
N ALA A 242 -3.56 11.47 1.03
CA ALA A 242 -2.61 11.85 2.06
C ALA A 242 -2.63 10.92 3.29
N SER A 243 -3.54 9.94 3.37
CA SER A 243 -3.58 8.95 4.45
C SER A 243 -2.26 8.19 4.54
N GLY A 244 -1.64 7.89 3.38
CA GLY A 244 -0.35 7.20 3.31
C GLY A 244 -0.44 5.74 3.74
N ASP A 245 -1.54 5.07 3.43
CA ASP A 245 -1.77 3.69 3.87
C ASP A 245 -0.68 2.74 3.38
N ASN A 246 -0.18 1.88 4.26
CA ASN A 246 0.78 0.86 3.85
C ASN A 246 0.03 -0.23 3.05
N ILE A 247 0.56 -0.56 1.87
CA ILE A 247 -0.04 -1.56 0.96
C ILE A 247 0.98 -2.57 0.45
N TRP A 248 0.47 -3.71 -0.02
CA TRP A 248 1.16 -4.68 -0.86
C TRP A 248 0.60 -4.60 -2.28
N ILE A 249 1.46 -4.37 -3.26
CA ILE A 249 1.11 -4.51 -4.67
C ILE A 249 1.36 -5.97 -5.06
N HIS A 250 0.32 -6.68 -5.45
CA HIS A 250 0.42 -8.04 -5.96
C HIS A 250 0.48 -8.01 -7.49
N HIS A 251 1.57 -8.50 -8.05
CA HIS A 251 1.84 -8.42 -9.49
C HIS A 251 2.47 -9.71 -10.01
N ASN A 252 2.33 -9.96 -11.31
CA ASN A 252 3.03 -11.02 -12.02
C ASN A 252 3.32 -10.56 -13.45
N GLU A 253 4.50 -10.87 -13.98
CA GLU A 253 4.91 -10.57 -15.36
C GLU A 253 4.61 -9.13 -15.81
N GLY A 254 4.98 -8.14 -14.98
CA GLY A 254 4.78 -6.71 -15.28
C GLY A 254 3.33 -6.21 -15.15
N ARG A 255 2.38 -7.07 -14.74
CA ARG A 255 0.97 -6.70 -14.53
C ARG A 255 0.59 -6.72 -13.06
N ILE A 256 -0.09 -5.66 -12.61
CA ILE A 256 -0.71 -5.60 -11.28
C ILE A 256 -2.06 -6.32 -11.36
N TYR A 257 -2.35 -7.16 -10.37
CA TYR A 257 -3.61 -7.89 -10.28
C TYR A 257 -4.50 -7.41 -9.15
N ARG A 258 -3.90 -7.05 -8.00
CA ARG A 258 -4.63 -6.52 -6.84
C ARG A 258 -3.71 -5.77 -5.89
N VAL A 259 -4.31 -4.98 -5.00
CA VAL A 259 -3.65 -4.30 -3.89
C VAL A 259 -4.27 -4.79 -2.58
N LYS A 260 -3.42 -5.17 -1.61
CA LYS A 260 -3.85 -5.62 -0.27
C LYS A 260 -3.27 -4.69 0.80
N PRO A 261 -3.91 -4.56 1.97
CA PRO A 261 -3.35 -3.79 3.08
C PRO A 261 -2.05 -4.43 3.58
N ARG A 262 -1.08 -3.58 3.94
CA ARG A 262 0.11 -3.96 4.71
C ARG A 262 -0.01 -3.32 6.09
N THR A 263 0.06 -4.16 7.12
CA THR A 263 -0.19 -3.73 8.50
C THR A 263 0.83 -2.67 8.96
N ASN A 264 0.35 -1.55 9.49
CA ASN A 264 1.17 -0.49 10.12
C ASN A 264 0.38 0.20 11.24
N MET A 265 0.77 -0.05 12.50
CA MET A 265 0.04 0.45 13.67
C MET A 265 0.05 1.99 13.82
N ASP A 266 0.97 2.68 13.15
CA ASP A 266 1.09 4.14 13.21
C ASP A 266 0.23 4.87 12.16
N VAL A 267 -0.22 4.15 11.13
CA VAL A 267 -0.93 4.71 9.97
C VAL A 267 -2.31 4.07 9.81
N ASN A 268 -2.37 2.94 9.09
CA ASN A 268 -3.62 2.34 8.65
C ASN A 268 -4.06 1.14 9.48
N THR A 269 -3.26 0.74 10.46
CA THR A 269 -3.40 -0.45 11.30
C THR A 269 -3.52 -1.72 10.46
N TRP A 270 -4.71 -2.13 10.03
CA TRP A 270 -4.95 -3.29 9.17
C TRP A 270 -5.72 -2.97 7.88
N TRP A 271 -6.27 -1.76 7.75
CA TRP A 271 -7.29 -1.46 6.74
C TRP A 271 -6.73 -0.60 5.62
N ILE A 272 -7.40 -0.63 4.47
CA ILE A 272 -7.26 0.38 3.42
C ILE A 272 -8.63 0.72 2.85
N THR A 273 -8.78 1.87 2.21
CA THR A 273 -10.02 2.19 1.53
C THR A 273 -10.18 1.45 0.20
N ASP A 274 -11.41 1.36 -0.27
CA ASP A 274 -11.72 0.84 -1.60
C ASP A 274 -11.18 1.76 -2.70
N GLU A 275 -11.08 3.07 -2.44
CA GLU A 275 -10.41 4.03 -3.33
C GLU A 275 -8.96 3.61 -3.56
N VAL A 276 -8.20 3.34 -2.49
CA VAL A 276 -6.80 2.89 -2.58
C VAL A 276 -6.70 1.49 -3.17
N ARG A 277 -7.56 0.56 -2.75
CA ARG A 277 -7.55 -0.85 -3.21
C ARG A 277 -7.77 -1.00 -4.71
N TYR A 278 -8.65 -0.20 -5.29
CA TYR A 278 -9.03 -0.28 -6.71
C TYR A 278 -8.45 0.86 -7.56
N GLY A 279 -7.72 1.78 -6.92
CA GLY A 279 -7.14 2.99 -7.49
C GLY A 279 -6.00 2.79 -8.49
N TRP A 280 -5.52 1.56 -8.65
CA TRP A 280 -4.29 1.31 -9.40
C TRP A 280 -4.48 1.10 -10.90
N ARG A 281 -5.72 0.99 -11.38
CA ARG A 281 -6.03 0.56 -12.76
C ARG A 281 -5.44 1.48 -13.84
N PHE A 282 -5.22 2.75 -13.55
CA PHE A 282 -4.64 3.71 -14.49
C PHE A 282 -3.21 3.38 -14.91
N VAL A 283 -2.47 2.58 -14.11
CA VAL A 283 -1.14 2.07 -14.46
C VAL A 283 -1.17 1.34 -15.80
N HIS A 284 -2.24 0.56 -16.03
CA HIS A 284 -2.43 -0.24 -17.25
C HIS A 284 -3.35 0.46 -18.27
N SER A 285 -3.62 1.76 -18.09
CA SER A 285 -4.47 2.50 -19.01
C SER A 285 -3.85 2.58 -20.41
N LYS A 286 -4.69 2.52 -21.43
CA LYS A 286 -4.27 2.79 -22.81
C LYS A 286 -3.93 4.26 -23.05
N ALA A 287 -4.43 5.16 -22.20
CA ALA A 287 -4.17 6.61 -22.26
C ALA A 287 -2.84 7.03 -21.61
N ARG A 288 -1.99 6.06 -21.25
CA ARG A 288 -0.63 6.34 -20.75
C ARG A 288 0.21 6.95 -21.88
N LEU A 289 0.95 8.01 -21.56
CA LEU A 289 1.96 8.57 -22.46
C LEU A 289 3.11 7.57 -22.61
N ARG A 290 3.54 7.29 -23.84
CA ARG A 290 4.55 6.26 -24.14
C ARG A 290 5.79 6.77 -24.86
N SER A 291 5.69 7.88 -25.56
CA SER A 291 6.79 8.45 -26.34
C SER A 291 6.99 9.91 -25.97
N PRO A 292 8.24 10.41 -25.89
CA PRO A 292 8.52 11.83 -25.85
C PRO A 292 7.93 12.51 -27.08
N MET A 293 7.37 13.71 -26.91
CA MET A 293 6.83 14.50 -28.01
C MET A 293 7.41 15.90 -27.98
N ARG A 294 7.56 16.49 -29.16
CA ARG A 294 8.02 17.87 -29.36
C ARG A 294 7.07 18.58 -30.30
N ARG A 295 6.83 19.87 -30.08
CA ARG A 295 6.00 20.69 -30.95
C ARG A 295 6.76 21.08 -32.21
N GLN A 296 6.25 20.65 -33.36
CA GLN A 296 6.78 20.99 -34.67
C GLN A 296 5.62 21.35 -35.60
N PHE A 297 5.77 22.43 -36.35
CA PHE A 297 4.74 22.92 -37.29
C PHE A 297 3.35 23.09 -36.66
N GLY A 298 3.29 23.43 -35.37
CA GLY A 298 2.04 23.65 -34.63
C GLY A 298 1.43 22.40 -33.99
N ALA A 299 1.98 21.20 -34.21
CA ALA A 299 1.49 19.94 -33.64
C ALA A 299 2.55 19.23 -32.78
N LEU A 300 2.12 18.44 -31.80
CA LEU A 300 3.00 17.53 -31.07
C LEU A 300 3.36 16.33 -31.96
N ILE A 301 4.65 16.07 -32.11
CA ILE A 301 5.18 14.95 -32.90
C ILE A 301 6.09 14.11 -32.00
N GLU A 302 5.90 12.79 -32.04
CA GLU A 302 6.76 11.84 -31.32
C GLU A 302 8.24 11.97 -31.73
N CYS A 303 9.13 11.82 -30.77
CA CYS A 303 10.57 11.93 -30.98
C CYS A 303 11.35 11.02 -30.01
N ASP A 304 12.66 10.94 -30.22
CA ASP A 304 13.54 10.23 -29.30
C ASP A 304 13.83 11.06 -28.03
N TRP A 305 14.20 10.36 -26.96
CA TRP A 305 14.53 10.97 -25.68
C TRP A 305 15.65 12.02 -25.78
N PRO A 306 16.80 11.76 -26.44
CA PRO A 306 17.86 12.76 -26.58
C PRO A 306 17.38 14.07 -27.18
N ARG A 307 16.60 14.04 -28.27
CA ARG A 307 16.06 15.24 -28.90
C ARG A 307 15.10 15.99 -27.99
N ALA A 308 14.25 15.30 -27.23
CA ALA A 308 13.33 15.94 -26.30
C ALA A 308 14.09 16.65 -25.18
N VAL A 309 15.07 15.97 -24.57
CA VAL A 309 15.90 16.50 -23.47
C VAL A 309 16.76 17.68 -23.95
N GLN A 310 17.38 17.57 -25.13
CA GLN A 310 18.16 18.65 -25.75
C GLN A 310 17.33 19.91 -25.97
N GLU A 311 16.12 19.79 -26.52
CA GLU A 311 15.25 20.95 -26.72
C GLU A 311 14.81 21.58 -25.40
N CYS A 312 14.45 20.75 -24.40
CA CYS A 312 14.15 21.23 -23.05
C CYS A 312 15.28 22.08 -22.49
N VAL A 313 16.50 21.53 -22.44
CA VAL A 313 17.66 22.22 -21.85
C VAL A 313 18.00 23.48 -22.63
N ALA A 314 18.10 23.39 -23.95
CA ALA A 314 18.48 24.52 -24.79
C ALA A 314 17.50 25.70 -24.66
N LYS A 315 16.18 25.43 -24.68
CA LYS A 315 15.15 26.48 -24.62
C LYS A 315 15.00 27.07 -23.22
N LEU A 316 15.04 26.26 -22.17
CA LEU A 316 14.98 26.75 -20.78
C LEU A 316 16.21 27.60 -20.45
N ARG A 317 17.41 27.18 -20.91
CA ARG A 317 18.64 27.96 -20.73
C ARG A 317 18.64 29.25 -21.54
N ALA A 318 18.13 29.22 -22.77
CA ALA A 318 17.99 30.44 -23.58
C ALA A 318 17.05 31.45 -22.92
N ALA A 319 15.93 30.99 -22.34
CA ALA A 319 15.03 31.83 -21.55
C ALA A 319 15.75 32.47 -20.35
N ALA A 320 16.50 31.67 -19.58
CA ALA A 320 17.30 32.14 -18.45
C ALA A 320 18.37 33.16 -18.86
N ALA A 321 19.09 32.89 -19.94
CA ALA A 321 20.15 33.77 -20.46
C ALA A 321 19.60 35.10 -21.02
N ALA A 322 18.35 35.12 -21.50
CA ALA A 322 17.66 36.33 -21.94
C ALA A 322 17.15 37.21 -20.78
N GLY A 323 17.45 36.85 -19.53
CA GLY A 323 17.02 37.59 -18.33
C GLY A 323 15.58 37.31 -17.90
N SER A 324 14.92 36.32 -18.52
CA SER A 324 13.64 35.78 -18.05
C SER A 324 13.90 34.64 -17.06
N ARG A 325 12.94 34.32 -16.20
CA ARG A 325 13.02 33.21 -15.25
C ARG A 325 12.41 31.93 -15.81
N VAL A 326 12.86 30.81 -15.26
CA VAL A 326 12.21 29.50 -15.41
C VAL A 326 11.34 29.21 -14.19
N ALA A 327 10.24 28.50 -14.38
CA ALA A 327 9.41 28.02 -13.29
C ALA A 327 9.28 26.49 -13.32
N LEU A 328 9.28 25.84 -12.16
CA LEU A 328 9.03 24.41 -11.97
C LEU A 328 7.84 24.23 -11.03
N LEU A 329 6.79 23.57 -11.53
CA LEU A 329 5.67 23.10 -10.72
C LEU A 329 5.83 21.60 -10.48
N VAL A 330 6.12 21.21 -9.25
CA VAL A 330 6.29 19.81 -8.86
C VAL A 330 4.98 19.28 -8.30
N SER A 331 4.43 18.25 -8.94
CA SER A 331 3.21 17.60 -8.47
C SER A 331 3.39 16.93 -7.09
N PRO A 332 2.38 17.04 -6.21
CA PRO A 332 2.35 16.38 -4.90
C PRO A 332 2.19 14.85 -4.99
N MET A 333 2.13 14.28 -6.19
CA MET A 333 2.13 12.82 -6.45
C MET A 333 3.55 12.23 -6.58
N LEU A 334 4.58 13.06 -6.75
CA LEU A 334 5.96 12.61 -6.94
C LEU A 334 6.61 12.21 -5.62
N ALA A 335 7.60 11.32 -5.68
CA ALA A 335 8.42 10.99 -4.52
C ALA A 335 9.35 12.15 -4.15
N CYS A 336 9.77 12.21 -2.88
CA CYS A 336 10.68 13.26 -2.39
C CYS A 336 12.01 13.30 -3.17
N GLU A 337 12.53 12.13 -3.54
CA GLU A 337 13.76 11.95 -4.31
C GLU A 337 13.65 12.56 -5.71
N GLU A 338 12.52 12.35 -6.37
CA GLU A 338 12.27 12.88 -7.71
C GLU A 338 12.08 14.40 -7.67
N ALA A 339 11.32 14.89 -6.70
CA ALA A 339 11.18 16.32 -6.46
C ALA A 339 12.54 16.99 -6.21
N PHE A 340 13.43 16.33 -5.48
CA PHE A 340 14.76 16.84 -5.18
C PHE A 340 15.63 16.92 -6.43
N LEU A 341 15.68 15.84 -7.21
CA LEU A 341 16.48 15.79 -8.43
C LEU A 341 15.96 16.79 -9.47
N LEU A 342 14.64 16.92 -9.64
CA LEU A 342 14.04 17.90 -10.55
C LEU A 342 14.34 19.34 -10.13
N ALA A 343 14.18 19.66 -8.85
CA ALA A 343 14.48 20.99 -8.33
C ALA A 343 15.97 21.34 -8.52
N ARG A 344 16.86 20.37 -8.28
CA ARG A 344 18.29 20.53 -8.53
C ARG A 344 18.60 20.77 -10.00
N ALA A 345 18.04 19.95 -10.89
CA ALA A 345 18.24 20.06 -12.33
C ALA A 345 17.79 21.44 -12.84
N VAL A 346 16.58 21.88 -12.47
CA VAL A 346 16.05 23.19 -12.89
C VAL A 346 16.85 24.35 -12.28
N ARG A 347 17.28 24.25 -11.02
CA ARG A 347 18.17 25.26 -10.40
C ARG A 347 19.56 25.31 -11.06
N ALA A 348 20.02 24.21 -11.64
CA ALA A 348 21.27 24.19 -12.42
C ALA A 348 21.13 24.87 -13.79
N ILE A 349 19.90 24.93 -14.35
CA ILE A 349 19.56 25.70 -15.55
C ILE A 349 19.41 27.19 -15.21
N ASP A 350 18.60 27.50 -14.21
CA ASP A 350 18.31 28.85 -13.74
C ASP A 350 18.38 28.90 -12.20
N PRO A 351 19.46 29.49 -11.62
CA PRO A 351 19.57 29.68 -10.18
C PRO A 351 18.42 30.48 -9.57
N GLY A 352 17.74 31.33 -10.35
CA GLY A 352 16.60 32.15 -9.95
C GLY A 352 15.23 31.50 -10.17
N ALA A 353 15.18 30.22 -10.56
CA ALA A 353 13.94 29.53 -10.91
C ALA A 353 12.86 29.62 -9.83
N ILE A 354 11.60 29.75 -10.24
CA ILE A 354 10.45 29.76 -9.34
C ILE A 354 10.02 28.31 -9.09
N LEU A 355 9.95 27.89 -7.83
CA LEU A 355 9.55 26.53 -7.47
C LEU A 355 8.17 26.56 -6.82
N GLY A 356 7.26 25.71 -7.30
CA GLY A 356 5.91 25.58 -6.78
C GLY A 356 5.48 24.14 -6.56
N VAL A 357 4.55 23.94 -5.64
CA VAL A 357 3.85 22.67 -5.45
C VAL A 357 2.59 22.67 -6.30
N GLY A 358 2.39 21.59 -7.06
CA GLY A 358 1.20 21.36 -7.87
C GLY A 358 -0.09 21.38 -7.05
N PRO A 359 -1.25 21.49 -7.71
CA PRO A 359 -2.54 21.58 -7.03
C PRO A 359 -2.77 20.36 -6.14
N ILE A 360 -3.44 20.61 -5.02
CA ILE A 360 -3.77 19.60 -4.01
C ILE A 360 -5.28 19.42 -4.05
N PRO A 361 -5.81 18.42 -4.80
CA PRO A 361 -7.24 18.20 -4.87
C PRO A 361 -7.76 17.73 -3.51
N VAL A 362 -8.90 18.27 -3.11
CA VAL A 362 -9.60 17.86 -1.88
C VAL A 362 -10.99 17.42 -2.27
N VAL A 363 -11.35 16.19 -1.93
CA VAL A 363 -12.66 15.60 -2.25
C VAL A 363 -13.28 15.06 -0.97
N GLY A 364 -14.42 15.64 -0.59
CA GLY A 364 -15.13 15.27 0.64
C GLY A 364 -14.47 15.84 1.90
N GLU A 365 -14.63 15.10 3.01
CA GLU A 365 -14.12 15.45 4.33
C GLU A 365 -13.33 14.28 4.92
N ASP A 366 -12.45 14.56 5.87
CA ASP A 366 -11.69 13.52 6.56
C ASP A 366 -12.63 12.62 7.38
N ARG A 367 -12.54 11.31 7.18
CA ARG A 367 -13.37 10.32 7.88
C ARG A 367 -12.50 9.41 8.73
N THR A 368 -12.80 9.33 10.02
CA THR A 368 -12.03 8.52 10.97
C THR A 368 -12.82 7.31 11.45
N PHE A 369 -12.27 6.13 11.22
CA PHE A 369 -12.80 4.84 11.63
C PHE A 369 -12.14 4.39 12.92
N LYS A 370 -12.96 4.02 13.92
CA LYS A 370 -12.47 3.56 15.21
C LYS A 370 -11.96 2.13 15.10
N ASN A 371 -10.73 1.90 15.54
CA ASN A 371 -10.23 0.56 15.81
C ASN A 371 -10.74 0.11 17.18
N ASN A 372 -11.99 -0.36 17.22
CA ASN A 372 -12.63 -0.77 18.46
C ASN A 372 -12.05 -2.10 18.97
N THR A 373 -11.44 -2.09 20.17
CA THR A 373 -11.29 -3.29 21.00
C THR A 373 -12.38 -3.28 22.08
N VAL A 374 -13.60 -3.65 21.70
CA VAL A 374 -14.67 -3.86 22.69
C VAL A 374 -14.88 -5.37 22.84
N SER A 375 -14.67 -5.89 24.06
CA SER A 375 -15.13 -7.24 24.40
C SER A 375 -16.66 -7.26 24.51
N PRO A 376 -17.37 -8.23 23.93
CA PRO A 376 -18.79 -8.40 24.20
C PRO A 376 -18.99 -8.83 25.65
N GLY A 377 -19.71 -8.02 26.45
CA GLY A 377 -20.27 -8.46 27.74
C GLY A 377 -19.56 -8.02 29.01
N THR A 378 -18.53 -7.17 28.97
CA THR A 378 -17.96 -6.55 30.17
C THR A 378 -17.86 -5.03 30.00
N THR A 379 -18.43 -4.27 30.94
CA THR A 379 -18.20 -2.82 31.11
C THR A 379 -16.73 -2.48 31.44
N ALA A 380 -15.89 -3.50 31.67
CA ALA A 380 -14.45 -3.35 31.71
C ALA A 380 -13.91 -3.25 30.28
N THR A 381 -13.49 -2.05 29.90
CA THR A 381 -12.46 -1.86 28.87
C THR A 381 -11.30 -2.77 29.22
N LEU A 382 -11.01 -3.79 28.39
CA LEU A 382 -9.67 -4.36 28.40
C LEU A 382 -8.72 -3.18 28.27
N ALA A 383 -7.67 -3.14 29.10
CA ALA A 383 -6.63 -2.14 28.96
C ALA A 383 -6.25 -2.08 27.47
N PRO A 384 -6.10 -0.88 26.88
CA PRO A 384 -5.62 -0.76 25.51
C PRO A 384 -4.41 -1.67 25.38
N LEU A 385 -4.36 -2.52 24.34
CA LEU A 385 -3.10 -3.20 24.02
C LEU A 385 -1.99 -2.14 24.09
N ALA A 386 -0.90 -2.45 24.78
CA ALA A 386 0.20 -1.50 24.95
C ALA A 386 0.56 -0.88 23.59
N GLY A 387 0.36 0.44 23.47
CA GLY A 387 0.31 1.17 22.20
C GLY A 387 -1.14 1.49 21.81
N ALA A 388 -1.63 2.66 22.20
CA ALA A 388 -2.95 3.17 21.81
C ALA A 388 -3.14 3.03 20.29
N ARG A 389 -3.94 2.04 19.87
CA ARG A 389 -4.20 1.74 18.46
C ARG A 389 -4.90 2.96 17.86
N ARG A 390 -4.16 3.71 17.04
CA ARG A 390 -4.66 4.95 16.46
C ARG A 390 -5.85 4.65 15.55
N ALA A 391 -6.81 5.58 15.52
CA ALA A 391 -7.93 5.48 14.61
C ALA A 391 -7.43 5.61 13.16
N PHE A 392 -8.08 4.89 12.25
CA PHE A 392 -7.77 4.90 10.84
C PHE A 392 -8.47 6.09 10.19
N THR A 393 -7.72 7.00 9.57
CA THR A 393 -8.29 8.22 8.97
C THR A 393 -8.13 8.18 7.45
N VAL A 394 -9.25 8.31 6.76
CA VAL A 394 -9.32 8.53 5.31
C VAL A 394 -9.28 10.02 5.07
N CYS A 395 -8.25 10.49 4.38
CA CYS A 395 -8.05 11.91 4.10
C CYS A 395 -8.84 12.36 2.86
N ALA A 396 -9.41 13.56 2.95
CA ALA A 396 -10.02 14.25 1.82
C ALA A 396 -8.97 14.74 0.82
N GLU A 397 -7.74 14.99 1.28
CA GLU A 397 -6.59 15.37 0.46
C GLU A 397 -6.19 14.20 -0.48
N LYS A 398 -6.36 14.40 -1.78
CA LYS A 398 -6.13 13.40 -2.84
C LYS A 398 -4.76 13.54 -3.47
N CYS A 399 -3.74 13.57 -2.64
CA CYS A 399 -2.34 13.39 -3.04
C CYS A 399 -1.51 12.82 -1.88
N PRO A 400 -0.54 11.94 -2.15
CA PRO A 400 0.18 11.24 -1.10
C PRO A 400 1.33 12.05 -0.49
N ASN A 401 1.87 13.05 -1.19
CA ASN A 401 3.17 13.63 -0.85
C ASN A 401 3.27 15.16 -0.92
N ALA A 402 2.18 15.90 -0.77
CA ALA A 402 2.23 17.37 -0.80
C ALA A 402 3.22 17.97 0.21
N ARG A 403 3.27 17.43 1.43
CA ARG A 403 4.19 17.85 2.50
C ARG A 403 5.64 17.52 2.17
N GLY A 404 5.91 16.33 1.63
CA GLY A 404 7.28 15.91 1.29
C GLY A 404 7.84 16.73 0.13
N VAL A 405 7.05 16.94 -0.92
CA VAL A 405 7.43 17.80 -2.05
C VAL A 405 7.69 19.22 -1.56
N ARG A 406 6.79 19.82 -0.77
CA ARG A 406 7.00 21.16 -0.21
C ARG A 406 8.32 21.27 0.57
N ARG A 407 8.55 20.33 1.48
CA ARG A 407 9.75 20.28 2.32
C ARG A 407 11.03 20.21 1.50
N VAL A 408 11.01 19.44 0.41
CA VAL A 408 12.14 19.35 -0.53
C VAL A 408 12.35 20.66 -1.27
N LEU A 409 11.30 21.29 -1.80
CA LEU A 409 11.43 22.56 -2.52
C LEU A 409 11.92 23.71 -1.62
N GLU A 410 11.51 23.72 -0.35
CA GLU A 410 11.97 24.70 0.64
C GLU A 410 13.50 24.69 0.81
N THR A 411 14.18 23.54 0.64
CA THR A 411 15.66 23.49 0.71
C THR A 411 16.34 24.17 -0.48
N PHE A 412 15.60 24.43 -1.56
CA PHE A 412 16.07 25.18 -2.74
C PHE A 412 15.59 26.64 -2.73
N GLY A 413 15.25 27.19 -1.56
CA GLY A 413 14.97 28.62 -1.38
C GLY A 413 13.54 29.05 -1.67
N GLY A 414 12.57 28.12 -1.76
CA GLY A 414 11.15 28.45 -1.78
C GLY A 414 10.24 27.35 -2.32
N ALA A 415 9.00 27.31 -1.84
CA ALA A 415 7.95 26.39 -2.30
C ALA A 415 6.62 27.14 -2.38
N LEU A 416 6.33 27.77 -3.51
CA LEU A 416 5.05 28.46 -3.71
C LEU A 416 3.91 27.44 -3.69
N ASP A 417 2.79 27.78 -3.07
CA ASP A 417 1.56 27.04 -3.32
C ASP A 417 1.08 27.27 -4.77
N SER A 418 0.14 26.45 -5.22
CA SER A 418 -0.30 26.48 -6.61
C SER A 418 -0.92 27.82 -7.00
N LYS A 419 -1.58 28.53 -6.07
CA LYS A 419 -2.19 29.83 -6.35
C LYS A 419 -1.11 30.91 -6.52
N ALA A 420 -0.16 30.99 -5.59
CA ALA A 420 0.98 31.90 -5.66
C ALA A 420 1.85 31.62 -6.89
N PHE A 421 1.98 30.35 -7.28
CA PHE A 421 2.67 29.97 -8.51
C PHE A 421 1.95 30.51 -9.77
N LEU A 422 0.62 30.40 -9.85
CA LEU A 422 -0.15 30.99 -10.95
C LEU A 422 -0.03 32.52 -11.00
N GLU A 423 0.00 33.18 -9.85
CA GLU A 423 0.25 34.63 -9.76
C GLU A 423 1.64 34.99 -10.31
N ALA A 424 2.67 34.20 -10.00
CA ALA A 424 4.01 34.39 -10.55
C ALA A 424 4.09 34.19 -12.08
N LEU A 425 3.23 33.32 -12.65
CA LEU A 425 3.11 33.15 -14.10
C LEU A 425 2.37 34.31 -14.82
N GLY A 426 1.92 35.33 -14.08
CA GLY A 426 1.34 36.56 -14.63
C GLY A 426 -0.18 36.61 -14.58
N ARG A 427 -0.84 35.82 -13.73
CA ARG A 427 -2.28 35.91 -13.53
C ARG A 427 -2.68 37.30 -12.99
N GLY A 428 -3.51 38.03 -13.74
CA GLY A 428 -4.26 39.20 -13.27
C GLY A 428 -3.56 40.57 -13.32
N ARG A 429 -2.25 40.66 -13.57
CA ARG A 429 -1.52 41.92 -13.79
C ARG A 429 -0.35 41.67 -14.76
N GLY A 430 -0.18 42.54 -15.75
CA GLY A 430 0.64 42.30 -16.94
C GLY A 430 2.10 41.90 -16.71
N ARG A 431 2.67 41.25 -17.75
CA ARG A 431 4.06 40.77 -17.92
C ARG A 431 4.61 39.99 -16.71
N SER A 432 4.47 38.66 -16.79
CA SER A 432 5.36 37.75 -16.06
C SER A 432 6.75 37.80 -16.67
N ASP A 433 7.78 37.73 -15.83
CA ASP A 433 9.17 37.55 -16.24
C ASP A 433 9.52 36.07 -16.47
N VAL A 434 8.55 35.15 -16.36
CA VAL A 434 8.72 33.73 -16.64
C VAL A 434 8.51 33.45 -18.12
N ALA A 435 9.53 32.90 -18.77
CA ALA A 435 9.48 32.53 -20.19
C ALA A 435 9.56 31.01 -20.42
N GLY A 436 9.96 30.22 -19.41
CA GLY A 436 9.99 28.75 -19.48
C GLY A 436 9.33 28.12 -18.26
N VAL A 437 8.52 27.08 -18.47
CA VAL A 437 7.80 26.38 -17.41
C VAL A 437 7.96 24.87 -17.55
N VAL A 438 8.37 24.21 -16.48
CA VAL A 438 8.36 22.74 -16.35
C VAL A 438 7.24 22.36 -15.39
N LEU A 439 6.32 21.52 -15.86
CA LEU A 439 5.15 21.06 -15.09
C LEU A 439 5.27 19.55 -14.91
N THR A 440 5.13 19.06 -13.68
CA THR A 440 5.00 17.61 -13.43
C THR A 440 3.60 17.25 -12.99
N GLY A 441 3.08 16.13 -13.49
CA GLY A 441 1.74 15.61 -13.24
C GLY A 441 1.74 14.31 -12.43
N ASN A 442 1.35 13.19 -13.02
CA ASN A 442 1.22 11.87 -12.37
C ASN A 442 -0.06 11.70 -11.53
N PHE A 443 -1.11 12.48 -11.83
CA PHE A 443 -2.41 12.30 -11.20
C PHE A 443 -3.22 11.22 -11.92
N PRO A 444 -3.94 10.36 -11.16
CA PRO A 444 -4.84 9.34 -11.73
C PRO A 444 -6.19 9.89 -12.16
N SER A 445 -6.45 11.17 -11.91
CA SER A 445 -7.70 11.87 -12.16
C SER A 445 -7.43 13.28 -12.72
N PRO A 446 -8.43 13.93 -13.35
CA PRO A 446 -8.28 15.29 -13.84
C PRO A 446 -7.89 16.27 -12.72
N TRP A 447 -6.74 16.94 -12.89
CA TRP A 447 -6.15 17.83 -11.89
C TRP A 447 -5.83 19.22 -12.43
N CYS A 448 -5.72 19.34 -13.75
CA CYS A 448 -5.40 20.58 -14.45
C CYS A 448 -6.60 21.54 -14.39
N THR A 449 -6.36 22.77 -13.95
CA THR A 449 -7.38 23.83 -13.95
C THR A 449 -7.29 24.64 -15.24
N GLY A 450 -8.42 25.18 -15.71
CA GLY A 450 -8.41 26.11 -16.86
C GLY A 450 -7.55 27.36 -16.59
N GLU A 451 -7.41 27.76 -15.32
CA GLU A 451 -6.54 28.85 -14.90
C GLU A 451 -5.05 28.51 -15.09
N LEU A 452 -4.65 27.26 -14.82
CA LEU A 452 -3.29 26.80 -15.08
C LEU A 452 -2.99 26.84 -16.57
N VAL A 453 -3.85 26.24 -17.40
CA VAL A 453 -3.70 26.24 -18.86
C VAL A 453 -3.58 27.67 -19.40
N ALA A 454 -4.50 28.56 -19.02
CA ALA A 454 -4.49 29.95 -19.46
C ALA A 454 -3.23 30.74 -19.05
N SER A 455 -2.57 30.36 -17.95
CA SER A 455 -1.35 31.02 -17.47
C SER A 455 -0.09 30.66 -18.28
N LEU A 456 -0.14 29.61 -19.12
CA LEU A 456 1.00 29.11 -19.89
C LEU A 456 1.21 29.84 -21.22
N GLY A 457 0.19 30.57 -21.70
CA GLY A 457 0.25 31.26 -22.98
C GLY A 457 1.51 32.11 -23.16
N GLY A 458 2.19 31.92 -24.29
CA GLY A 458 3.40 32.66 -24.68
C GLY A 458 4.69 32.25 -23.98
N LYS A 459 4.70 31.13 -23.25
CA LYS A 459 5.89 30.56 -22.57
C LYS A 459 6.32 29.27 -23.26
N PHE A 460 7.57 28.89 -23.08
CA PHE A 460 8.05 27.55 -23.45
C PHE A 460 7.62 26.54 -22.38
N VAL A 461 6.86 25.51 -22.74
CA VAL A 461 6.22 24.59 -21.79
C VAL A 461 6.75 23.17 -21.93
N VAL A 462 7.29 22.64 -20.84
CA VAL A 462 7.67 21.22 -20.71
C VAL A 462 6.68 20.53 -19.77
N VAL A 463 6.03 19.47 -20.25
CA VAL A 463 5.11 18.66 -19.45
C VAL A 463 5.71 17.29 -19.19
N VAL A 464 5.84 16.92 -17.92
CA VAL A 464 6.24 15.59 -17.47
C VAL A 464 5.04 14.91 -16.82
N ASP A 465 4.43 13.93 -17.49
CA ASP A 465 3.19 13.31 -17.01
C ASP A 465 3.09 11.83 -17.39
N THR A 466 2.19 11.11 -16.72
CA THR A 466 1.91 9.69 -17.01
C THR A 466 0.70 9.51 -17.92
N LEU A 467 -0.27 10.42 -17.88
CA LEU A 467 -1.52 10.38 -18.64
C LEU A 467 -1.69 11.66 -19.47
N GLU A 468 -2.52 11.57 -20.51
CA GLU A 468 -2.95 12.75 -21.26
C GLU A 468 -3.71 13.74 -20.36
N SER A 469 -3.45 15.03 -20.57
CA SER A 469 -4.10 16.12 -19.86
C SER A 469 -4.28 17.34 -20.77
N PRO A 470 -5.15 18.31 -20.42
CA PRO A 470 -5.28 19.55 -21.18
C PRO A 470 -3.98 20.37 -21.32
N LEU A 471 -2.93 20.04 -20.56
CA LEU A 471 -1.62 20.69 -20.68
C LEU A 471 -0.90 20.32 -21.99
N LEU A 472 -1.25 19.20 -22.63
CA LEU A 472 -0.62 18.80 -23.89
C LEU A 472 -0.89 19.82 -25.01
N ASP A 473 -2.05 20.48 -25.00
CA ASP A 473 -2.39 21.49 -26.00
C ASP A 473 -1.43 22.69 -25.96
N GLU A 474 -0.90 23.02 -24.78
CA GLU A 474 0.05 24.11 -24.55
C GLU A 474 1.52 23.64 -24.52
N ALA A 475 1.76 22.32 -24.46
CA ALA A 475 3.12 21.77 -24.32
C ALA A 475 3.96 21.99 -25.58
N ASP A 476 5.20 22.43 -25.41
CA ASP A 476 6.23 22.39 -26.46
C ASP A 476 7.02 21.09 -26.42
N VAL A 477 7.24 20.53 -25.22
CA VAL A 477 7.85 19.21 -25.04
C VAL A 477 7.04 18.42 -24.02
N VAL A 478 6.77 17.16 -24.34
CA VAL A 478 6.14 16.20 -23.43
C VAL A 478 7.11 15.07 -23.15
N LEU A 479 7.36 14.79 -21.87
CA LEU A 479 8.24 13.74 -21.40
C LEU A 479 7.40 12.70 -20.62
N PRO A 480 7.21 11.48 -21.16
CA PRO A 480 6.36 10.48 -20.54
C PRO A 480 7.02 9.90 -19.28
N SER A 481 6.32 9.97 -18.14
CA SER A 481 6.84 9.52 -16.86
C SER A 481 6.29 8.17 -16.39
N SER A 482 6.93 7.63 -15.34
CA SER A 482 6.54 6.37 -14.71
C SER A 482 5.60 6.59 -13.51
N THR A 483 4.68 5.65 -13.30
CA THR A 483 3.75 5.68 -12.15
C THR A 483 4.45 5.26 -10.86
N TRP A 484 3.80 5.47 -9.69
CA TRP A 484 4.35 5.06 -8.39
C TRP A 484 4.68 3.55 -8.33
N ALA A 485 3.96 2.70 -9.06
CA ALA A 485 4.19 1.26 -9.07
C ALA A 485 5.44 0.84 -9.87
N GLU A 486 5.93 1.74 -10.73
CA GLU A 486 7.04 1.51 -11.69
C GLU A 486 8.37 2.06 -11.18
N LYS A 487 8.39 2.64 -9.98
CA LYS A 487 9.56 3.29 -9.38
C LYS A 487 9.58 3.14 -7.86
N SER A 488 10.69 3.53 -7.25
CA SER A 488 10.87 3.57 -5.80
C SER A 488 11.03 5.01 -5.32
N GLY A 489 10.67 5.26 -4.07
CA GLY A 489 10.83 6.58 -3.47
C GLY A 489 10.20 6.67 -2.08
N THR A 490 10.07 7.90 -1.59
CA THR A 490 9.53 8.22 -0.27
C THR A 490 8.37 9.21 -0.39
N PHE A 491 7.26 8.89 0.27
CA PHE A 491 6.15 9.81 0.50
C PHE A 491 6.12 10.28 1.96
N VAL A 492 5.59 11.47 2.19
CA VAL A 492 5.37 12.07 3.51
C VAL A 492 3.88 12.34 3.65
N ASN A 493 3.23 11.52 4.47
CA ASN A 493 1.78 11.52 4.63
C ASN A 493 1.25 12.76 5.38
N HIS A 494 -0.05 12.77 5.66
CA HIS A 494 -0.73 13.87 6.36
C HIS A 494 -0.23 14.20 7.76
N ARG A 495 0.43 13.23 8.40
CA ARG A 495 1.01 13.34 9.74
C ARG A 495 2.50 13.73 9.72
N GLY A 496 3.08 13.95 8.54
CA GLY A 496 4.51 14.21 8.39
C GLY A 496 5.38 12.96 8.53
N LEU A 497 4.81 11.76 8.43
CA LEU A 497 5.58 10.51 8.53
C LEU A 497 6.19 10.17 7.16
N PRO A 498 7.53 10.06 7.04
CA PRO A 498 8.15 9.55 5.83
C PRO A 498 7.98 8.03 5.72
N GLN A 499 7.57 7.57 4.54
CA GLN A 499 7.29 6.19 4.23
C GLN A 499 7.89 5.84 2.87
N ALA A 500 8.88 4.93 2.88
CA ALA A 500 9.48 4.43 1.65
C ALA A 500 8.59 3.36 0.98
N PHE A 501 8.59 3.37 -0.35
CA PHE A 501 7.96 2.35 -1.18
C PHE A 501 8.95 1.81 -2.22
N GLU A 502 8.72 0.56 -2.62
CA GLU A 502 9.51 -0.12 -3.63
C GLU A 502 8.76 -0.24 -4.96
N ARG A 503 9.54 -0.27 -6.04
CA ARG A 503 9.07 -0.59 -7.38
C ARG A 503 8.46 -2.00 -7.42
N ALA A 504 7.22 -2.09 -7.89
CA ALA A 504 6.53 -3.36 -8.08
C ALA A 504 6.74 -3.94 -9.48
N ILE A 505 6.58 -3.12 -10.52
CA ILE A 505 6.72 -3.53 -11.92
C ILE A 505 7.79 -2.70 -12.62
N GLU A 506 8.33 -3.18 -13.73
CA GLU A 506 9.21 -2.35 -14.55
C GLU A 506 8.43 -1.20 -15.20
N PRO A 507 9.05 -0.01 -15.38
CA PRO A 507 8.49 1.03 -16.23
C PRO A 507 8.07 0.48 -17.59
N ILE A 508 6.91 0.93 -18.07
CA ILE A 508 6.51 0.61 -19.44
C ILE A 508 7.49 1.23 -20.43
N GLU A 509 7.65 0.59 -21.58
CA GLU A 509 8.56 1.03 -22.63
C GLU A 509 8.33 2.51 -22.99
N GLY A 510 9.43 3.24 -23.15
CA GLY A 510 9.44 4.65 -23.52
C GLY A 510 9.17 5.63 -22.38
N THR A 511 8.72 5.17 -21.20
CA THR A 511 8.61 6.02 -19.98
C THR A 511 9.89 6.00 -19.15
N ARG A 512 10.10 7.05 -18.35
CA ARG A 512 11.19 7.14 -17.37
C ARG A 512 10.66 7.71 -16.04
N PRO A 513 11.15 7.25 -14.87
CA PRO A 513 10.89 7.94 -13.61
C PRO A 513 11.31 9.40 -13.69
N GLU A 514 10.60 10.29 -13.01
CA GLU A 514 10.88 11.72 -13.02
C GLU A 514 12.29 12.03 -12.48
N GLY A 515 12.78 11.22 -11.55
CA GLY A 515 14.17 11.27 -11.11
C GLY A 515 15.18 10.93 -12.21
N GLN A 516 14.87 10.01 -13.13
CA GLN A 516 15.71 9.72 -14.30
C GLN A 516 15.68 10.88 -15.29
N ILE A 517 14.50 11.44 -15.54
CA ILE A 517 14.33 12.61 -16.42
C ILE A 517 15.18 13.78 -15.90
N ALA A 518 15.19 14.02 -14.60
CA ALA A 518 16.03 15.03 -13.98
C ALA A 518 17.54 14.79 -14.21
N LEU A 519 18.00 13.54 -14.05
CA LEU A 519 19.39 13.17 -14.30
C LEU A 519 19.77 13.34 -15.79
N ASP A 520 18.83 13.06 -16.70
CA ASP A 520 19.04 13.24 -18.14
C ASP A 520 19.20 14.73 -18.50
N LEU A 521 18.37 15.61 -17.89
CA LEU A 521 18.50 17.06 -18.03
C LEU A 521 19.86 17.57 -17.51
N GLU A 522 20.33 17.05 -16.37
CA GLU A 522 21.64 17.39 -15.80
C GLU A 522 22.80 16.90 -16.67
N ALA A 523 22.69 15.70 -17.23
CA ALA A 523 23.70 15.15 -18.13
C ALA A 523 23.85 16.01 -19.39
N GLU A 524 22.72 16.42 -20.00
CA GLU A 524 22.73 17.29 -21.17
C GLU A 524 23.34 18.67 -20.85
N LEU A 525 23.03 19.24 -19.68
CA LEU A 525 23.67 20.49 -19.20
C LEU A 525 25.19 20.36 -19.04
N ALA A 526 25.68 19.19 -18.60
CA ALA A 526 27.10 18.95 -18.46
C ALA A 526 27.80 18.85 -19.83
N THR A 527 27.18 18.18 -20.80
CA THR A 527 27.70 18.05 -22.16
C THR A 527 27.83 19.40 -22.86
N GLU A 528 26.83 20.29 -22.73
CA GLU A 528 26.92 21.64 -23.28
C GLU A 528 28.01 22.50 -22.61
N ARG A 529 28.29 22.30 -21.32
CA ARG A 529 29.36 23.02 -20.60
C ARG A 529 30.76 22.56 -21.04
N SER A 530 30.88 21.33 -21.51
CA SER A 530 32.14 20.76 -22.02
C SER A 530 32.40 21.04 -23.49
N ALA A 531 31.45 21.63 -24.24
CA ALA A 531 31.67 22.04 -25.63
C ALA A 531 32.63 23.26 -25.70
N PRO A 532 33.87 23.12 -26.19
CA PRO A 532 34.81 24.22 -26.22
C PRO A 532 34.47 25.17 -27.37
N GLY A 533 34.41 26.47 -27.08
CA GLY A 533 34.67 27.49 -28.10
C GLY A 533 36.12 27.35 -28.58
N GLY A 534 36.32 26.63 -29.67
CA GLY A 534 37.64 26.40 -30.27
C GLY A 534 37.91 24.91 -30.49
N VAL A 535 38.15 24.55 -31.75
CA VAL A 535 38.37 23.20 -32.25
C VAL A 535 39.45 22.46 -31.43
N ALA A 536 39.04 21.53 -30.58
CA ALA A 536 39.82 20.35 -30.23
C ALA A 536 38.87 19.16 -30.35
N ALA A 537 39.09 18.35 -31.40
CA ALA A 537 38.33 17.15 -31.67
C ALA A 537 38.47 16.19 -30.49
N ILE A 538 37.43 16.10 -29.66
CA ILE A 538 37.25 14.96 -28.77
C ILE A 538 36.81 13.81 -29.68
N ASP A 539 37.61 12.75 -29.72
CA ASP A 539 37.37 11.55 -30.51
C ASP A 539 35.94 11.02 -30.22
N PRO A 540 35.05 10.91 -31.23
CA PRO A 540 33.66 10.53 -31.03
C PRO A 540 33.52 9.17 -30.33
N VAL A 541 34.53 8.29 -30.43
CA VAL A 541 34.55 6.98 -29.77
C VAL A 541 34.81 7.08 -28.25
N LEU A 542 35.57 8.08 -27.79
CA LEU A 542 35.87 8.28 -26.36
C LEU A 542 34.74 8.97 -25.58
N SER A 543 33.88 9.74 -26.26
CA SER A 543 32.67 10.31 -25.64
C SER A 543 31.64 9.27 -25.22
N LEU A 544 31.69 8.07 -25.82
CA LEU A 544 30.82 6.93 -25.50
C LEU A 544 31.26 6.14 -24.26
N ILE A 545 32.47 6.38 -23.72
CA ILE A 545 33.09 5.53 -22.68
C ILE A 545 33.16 6.22 -21.30
N ALA A 546 32.89 7.53 -21.17
CA ALA A 546 33.35 8.26 -19.99
C ALA A 546 32.42 8.30 -18.76
N VAL A 547 31.12 7.98 -18.84
CA VAL A 547 30.26 7.87 -17.66
C VAL A 547 29.17 6.81 -17.94
N PRO A 548 29.03 5.74 -17.15
CA PRO A 548 27.87 4.86 -17.29
C PRO A 548 26.60 5.71 -17.16
N PRO A 549 25.56 5.51 -17.99
CA PRO A 549 24.35 6.31 -17.89
C PRO A 549 23.84 6.25 -16.46
N LEU A 550 23.77 7.42 -15.80
CA LEU A 550 23.29 7.54 -14.43
C LEU A 550 21.87 6.99 -14.40
N ARG A 551 21.68 5.84 -13.77
CA ARG A 551 20.36 5.25 -13.56
C ARG A 551 19.78 5.80 -12.28
N TYR A 552 18.51 6.20 -12.32
CA TYR A 552 17.79 6.62 -11.13
C TYR A 552 17.79 5.52 -10.08
N ASP A 553 18.27 5.87 -8.90
CA ASP A 553 18.27 5.05 -7.70
C ASP A 553 17.80 5.92 -6.53
N ALA A 554 16.66 5.56 -5.95
CA ALA A 554 16.06 6.28 -4.84
C ALA A 554 16.96 6.28 -3.59
N ALA A 555 17.73 5.22 -3.33
CA ALA A 555 18.65 5.18 -2.20
C ALA A 555 19.81 6.16 -2.39
N ALA A 556 20.39 6.20 -3.60
CA ALA A 556 21.42 7.16 -3.95
C ALA A 556 20.91 8.61 -3.88
N ALA A 557 19.69 8.87 -4.37
CA ALA A 557 19.05 10.18 -4.28
C ALA A 557 18.81 10.60 -2.82
N ARG A 558 18.33 9.69 -1.95
CA ARG A 558 18.18 9.93 -0.51
C ARG A 558 19.51 10.32 0.15
N ALA A 559 20.59 9.60 -0.16
CA ALA A 559 21.91 9.93 0.38
C ALA A 559 22.35 11.36 -0.01
N GLN A 560 22.08 11.77 -1.25
CA GLN A 560 22.34 13.13 -1.72
C GLN A 560 21.47 14.17 -1.02
N MET A 561 20.19 13.87 -0.78
CA MET A 561 19.26 14.73 -0.05
C MET A 561 19.73 15.00 1.39
N ALA A 562 20.13 13.95 2.13
CA ALA A 562 20.66 14.10 3.48
C ALA A 562 21.94 14.93 3.53
N ALA A 563 22.81 14.76 2.53
CA ALA A 563 24.04 15.54 2.43
C ALA A 563 23.76 17.02 2.08
N ALA A 564 22.72 17.29 1.29
CA ALA A 564 22.39 18.64 0.84
C ALA A 564 21.72 19.49 1.93
N SER A 565 20.89 18.91 2.79
CA SER A 565 20.21 19.64 3.87
C SER A 565 19.93 18.76 5.09
N PRO A 566 20.31 19.19 6.31
CA PRO A 566 19.93 18.51 7.55
C PRO A 566 18.42 18.33 7.69
N GLY A 567 17.65 19.26 7.11
CA GLY A 567 16.20 19.25 7.11
C GLY A 567 15.58 18.15 6.24
N LEU A 568 16.36 17.30 5.56
CA LEU A 568 15.88 16.13 4.81
C LEU A 568 16.43 14.80 5.34
N ALA A 569 17.25 14.82 6.39
CA ALA A 569 17.99 13.64 6.84
C ALA A 569 17.11 12.50 7.39
N ASP A 570 15.94 12.82 7.92
CA ASP A 570 14.93 11.85 8.38
C ASP A 570 14.20 11.16 7.22
N LEU A 571 14.16 11.76 6.02
CA LEU A 571 13.66 11.10 4.80
C LEU A 571 14.58 9.97 4.33
N VAL A 572 15.79 9.89 4.88
CA VAL A 572 16.79 8.85 4.57
C VAL A 572 16.66 7.64 5.50
N ARG A 573 15.98 7.78 6.65
CA ARG A 573 15.77 6.64 7.55
C ARG A 573 14.93 5.61 6.83
N GLU A 574 15.56 4.50 6.49
CA GLU A 574 14.84 3.26 6.20
C GLU A 574 13.98 2.96 7.43
N GLY A 575 12.70 3.29 7.34
CA GLY A 575 11.70 2.48 8.01
C GLY A 575 11.77 1.11 7.35
N ALA A 576 12.83 0.34 7.66
CA ALA A 576 12.91 -1.05 7.26
C ALA A 576 11.59 -1.66 7.74
N PRO A 577 10.75 -2.21 6.85
CA PRO A 577 9.67 -3.05 7.33
C PRO A 577 10.31 -4.12 8.22
N PRO A 578 9.66 -4.54 9.33
CA PRO A 578 10.13 -5.73 10.01
C PRO A 578 10.31 -6.82 8.96
N HIS A 579 11.54 -7.30 8.85
CA HIS A 579 11.91 -8.37 7.94
C HIS A 579 11.08 -9.58 8.37
N LEU A 580 9.92 -9.78 7.76
CA LEU A 580 9.28 -11.09 7.80
C LEU A 580 10.21 -11.95 6.97
N ALA A 581 11.03 -12.74 7.66
CA ALA A 581 11.73 -13.84 7.03
C ALA A 581 10.68 -14.62 6.24
N VAL A 582 10.69 -14.46 4.92
CA VAL A 582 10.08 -15.44 4.04
C VAL A 582 10.83 -16.71 4.41
N ARG A 583 10.15 -17.66 5.04
CA ARG A 583 10.62 -19.04 5.03
C ARG A 583 10.64 -19.44 3.57
N GLY A 584 11.77 -19.19 2.91
CA GLY A 584 12.14 -19.94 1.74
C GLY A 584 12.37 -21.34 2.24
N GLU A 585 11.35 -22.18 2.15
CA GLU A 585 11.63 -23.60 2.04
C GLU A 585 12.38 -23.79 0.72
N PRO A 586 13.53 -24.48 0.72
CA PRO A 586 14.22 -24.82 -0.51
C PRO A 586 13.31 -25.73 -1.33
N ASP A 587 13.04 -25.30 -2.57
CA ASP A 587 12.58 -26.08 -3.70
C ASP A 587 11.55 -27.18 -3.41
N MET A 588 10.28 -26.85 -3.68
CA MET A 588 9.31 -27.85 -4.13
C MET A 588 9.89 -28.54 -5.36
N ALA A 589 10.56 -29.68 -5.15
CA ALA A 589 10.84 -30.62 -6.21
C ALA A 589 9.48 -30.98 -6.83
N VAL A 590 9.31 -30.57 -8.08
CA VAL A 590 8.18 -30.97 -8.92
C VAL A 590 8.18 -32.50 -8.94
N VAL A 591 7.28 -33.10 -8.17
CA VAL A 591 6.95 -34.52 -8.37
C VAL A 591 6.12 -34.53 -9.65
N GLU A 592 6.76 -34.92 -10.76
CA GLU A 592 6.04 -35.28 -11.98
C GLU A 592 4.98 -36.32 -11.63
N LEU A 593 3.73 -36.04 -12.00
CA LEU A 593 2.60 -36.98 -11.89
C LEU A 593 2.71 -38.09 -12.94
#